data_AF-A0A5R9LR28-F1
#
_entry.id   AF-A0A5R9LR28-F1
#
_cell.length_a   1.000
_cell.length_b   1.000
_cell.length_c   1.000
_cell.angle_alpha   90.00
_cell.angle_beta   90.00
_cell.angle_gamma   90.00
#
_symmetry.space_group_name_H-M   'P 1'
#
loop_
_entity.id
_entity.type
_entity.pdbx_description
1 polymer ?
#
loop_
_entity_poly.entity_id
_entity_poly.type
_entity_poly.pdbx_seq_one_letter_code
_entity_poly.pdbx_strand_id
1 'polypeptide(L)'
;MSPRFPDLKDLGLLSSEESGALRCLNRAHVELRGEWECARALTRRLLAKADLEEGYTGQGPTPHHQLAARAASSAAVAYERTIGEITWRYASAATVLGITIWDRLTCGRPPLSTQTLEVLAAEEPTLGQLRGIFSGPYARLLAFRADEPWRSAGMEQVDLLGLLESASFNVTHTKTNGRYPEESEAADCRLTTASPPDVDAFWEDLLPPALHLAEAVPFAIAQRLTSGSSPRR
;
A
#
# COMPACT_ATOMS: atom_id res chain seq x y z
N MET A 1 -20.65 -0.78 3.15
CA MET A 1 -20.76 0.27 2.12
C MET A 1 -19.35 0.79 1.90
N SER A 2 -18.74 0.52 0.74
CA SER A 2 -17.42 1.09 0.42
C SER A 2 -17.56 2.62 0.34
N PRO A 3 -16.67 3.40 0.98
CA PRO A 3 -16.75 4.84 0.91
C PRO A 3 -16.51 5.28 -0.53
N ARG A 4 -17.40 6.14 -1.01
CA ARG A 4 -17.37 6.68 -2.37
C ARG A 4 -16.30 7.77 -2.43
N PHE A 5 -15.44 7.76 -3.46
CA PHE A 5 -14.43 8.80 -3.67
C PHE A 5 -15.09 10.20 -3.58
N PRO A 6 -14.49 11.17 -2.87
CA PRO A 6 -15.11 12.48 -2.67
C PRO A 6 -15.33 13.20 -4.00
N ASP A 7 -16.43 13.94 -4.12
CA ASP A 7 -16.67 14.77 -5.29
C ASP A 7 -15.75 16.01 -5.25
N LEU A 8 -14.61 15.91 -5.94
CA LEU A 8 -13.59 16.97 -6.00
C LEU A 8 -13.88 18.03 -7.09
N LYS A 9 -15.06 18.03 -7.72
CA LYS A 9 -15.35 18.88 -8.90
C LYS A 9 -15.35 20.39 -8.64
N ASP A 10 -15.48 20.84 -7.39
CA ASP A 10 -15.69 22.26 -7.06
C ASP A 10 -14.49 22.96 -6.39
N LEU A 11 -13.28 22.43 -6.55
CA LEU A 11 -12.15 22.87 -5.74
C LEU A 11 -11.00 23.32 -6.65
N GLY A 12 -11.11 24.55 -7.18
CA GLY A 12 -10.20 25.16 -8.18
C GLY A 12 -8.70 25.24 -7.82
N LEU A 13 -8.27 24.61 -6.72
CA LEU A 13 -6.88 24.42 -6.32
C LEU A 13 -6.28 23.07 -6.80
N LEU A 14 -7.12 22.13 -7.27
CA LEU A 14 -6.69 20.90 -7.95
C LEU A 14 -6.75 21.10 -9.47
N SER A 15 -5.73 20.63 -10.19
CA SER A 15 -5.81 20.55 -11.64
C SER A 15 -6.69 19.38 -12.10
N SER A 16 -7.14 19.43 -13.36
CA SER A 16 -7.86 18.32 -14.00
C SER A 16 -7.07 17.01 -13.96
N GLU A 17 -5.77 17.11 -14.16
CA GLU A 17 -4.84 15.99 -14.24
C GLU A 17 -4.66 15.33 -12.87
N GLU A 18 -4.50 16.12 -11.81
CA GLU A 18 -4.38 15.61 -10.44
C GLU A 18 -5.67 14.92 -9.98
N SER A 19 -6.82 15.52 -10.27
CA SER A 19 -8.13 14.93 -9.96
C SER A 19 -8.35 13.63 -10.75
N GLY A 20 -7.95 13.61 -12.02
CA GLY A 20 -8.00 12.43 -12.88
C GLY A 20 -7.13 11.30 -12.36
N ALA A 21 -5.86 11.60 -12.02
CA ALA A 21 -4.91 10.63 -11.49
C ALA A 21 -5.38 10.02 -10.16
N LEU A 22 -5.84 10.87 -9.22
CA LEU A 22 -6.38 10.39 -7.94
C LEU A 22 -7.59 9.47 -8.12
N ARG A 23 -8.54 9.83 -8.99
CA ARG A 23 -9.71 8.97 -9.27
C ARG A 23 -9.31 7.65 -9.92
N CYS A 24 -8.38 7.69 -10.86
CA CYS A 24 -7.89 6.50 -11.56
C CYS A 24 -7.25 5.51 -10.59
N LEU A 25 -6.28 5.98 -9.78
CA LEU A 25 -5.63 5.16 -8.75
C LEU A 25 -6.59 4.73 -7.64
N ASN A 26 -7.56 5.57 -7.27
CA ASN A 26 -8.56 5.21 -6.30
C ASN A 26 -9.41 4.02 -6.77
N ARG A 27 -9.86 4.07 -8.02
CA ARG A 27 -10.64 2.98 -8.60
C ARG A 27 -9.83 1.69 -8.65
N ALA A 28 -8.59 1.77 -9.14
CA ALA A 28 -7.71 0.61 -9.24
C ALA A 28 -7.49 -0.07 -7.89
N HIS A 29 -7.12 0.68 -6.84
CA HIS A 29 -6.83 0.05 -5.55
C HIS A 29 -8.09 -0.48 -4.85
N VAL A 30 -9.27 0.15 -5.03
CA VAL A 30 -10.52 -0.36 -4.44
C VAL A 30 -10.92 -1.70 -5.06
N GLU A 31 -10.82 -1.83 -6.39
CA GLU A 31 -11.08 -3.09 -7.09
C GLU A 31 -10.07 -4.17 -6.64
N LEU A 32 -8.78 -3.82 -6.59
CA LEU A 32 -7.70 -4.73 -6.19
C LEU A 32 -7.75 -5.14 -4.70
N ARG A 33 -8.21 -4.27 -3.81
CA ARG A 33 -8.41 -4.59 -2.39
C ARG A 33 -9.37 -5.76 -2.22
N GLY A 34 -10.52 -5.70 -2.90
CA GLY A 34 -11.51 -6.77 -2.85
C GLY A 34 -10.95 -8.09 -3.38
N GLU A 35 -10.21 -8.04 -4.49
CA GLU A 35 -9.59 -9.24 -5.05
C GLU A 35 -8.50 -9.83 -4.13
N TRP A 36 -7.68 -8.98 -3.52
CA TRP A 36 -6.66 -9.41 -2.56
C TRP A 36 -7.27 -10.03 -1.30
N GLU A 37 -8.32 -9.43 -0.73
CA GLU A 37 -9.04 -9.98 0.43
C GLU A 37 -9.66 -11.36 0.10
N CYS A 38 -10.22 -11.53 -1.11
CA CYS A 38 -10.71 -12.81 -1.61
C CYS A 38 -9.58 -13.85 -1.76
N ALA A 39 -8.47 -13.47 -2.38
CA ALA A 39 -7.30 -14.35 -2.56
C ALA A 39 -6.77 -14.83 -1.20
N ARG A 40 -6.61 -13.92 -0.25
CA ARG A 40 -6.15 -14.21 1.12
C ARG A 40 -7.09 -15.13 1.88
N ALA A 41 -8.41 -14.94 1.74
CA ALA A 41 -9.40 -15.85 2.34
C ALA A 41 -9.33 -17.25 1.73
N LEU A 42 -9.15 -17.35 0.40
CA LEU A 42 -9.00 -18.61 -0.31
C LEU A 42 -7.73 -19.36 0.12
N THR A 43 -6.59 -18.68 0.18
CA THR A 43 -5.31 -19.27 0.61
C THR A 43 -5.41 -19.81 2.03
N ARG A 44 -5.90 -19.01 2.99
CA ARG A 44 -6.08 -19.46 4.38
C ARG A 44 -6.94 -20.71 4.48
N ARG A 45 -8.03 -20.77 3.70
CA ARG A 45 -8.91 -21.94 3.65
C ARG A 45 -8.17 -23.18 3.13
N LEU A 46 -7.37 -23.03 2.08
CA LEU A 46 -6.67 -24.15 1.44
C LEU A 46 -5.45 -24.62 2.23
N LEU A 47 -4.73 -23.71 2.89
CA LEU A 47 -3.66 -24.05 3.85
C LEU A 47 -4.24 -24.82 5.04
N ALA A 48 -5.29 -24.31 5.68
CA ALA A 48 -5.94 -25.01 6.78
C ALA A 48 -6.43 -26.42 6.38
N LYS A 49 -6.92 -26.59 5.14
CA LYS A 49 -7.28 -27.90 4.61
C LYS A 49 -6.04 -28.80 4.42
N ALA A 50 -4.94 -28.27 3.88
CA ALA A 50 -3.71 -29.02 3.71
C ALA A 50 -3.14 -29.48 5.06
N ASP A 51 -3.13 -28.61 6.08
CA ASP A 51 -2.66 -28.93 7.44
C ASP A 51 -3.49 -30.05 8.09
N LEU A 52 -4.81 -30.03 7.91
CA LEU A 52 -5.69 -31.09 8.39
C LEU A 52 -5.36 -32.43 7.74
N GLU A 53 -5.19 -32.46 6.41
CA GLU A 53 -4.84 -33.68 5.67
C GLU A 53 -3.47 -34.24 6.07
N GLU A 54 -2.51 -33.38 6.45
CA GLU A 54 -1.24 -33.82 7.03
C GLU A 54 -1.43 -34.49 8.40
N GLY A 55 -2.29 -33.94 9.26
CA GLY A 55 -2.62 -34.51 10.57
C GLY A 55 -3.36 -35.85 10.53
N TYR A 56 -4.12 -36.13 9.46
CA TYR A 56 -4.83 -37.40 9.27
C TYR A 56 -3.94 -38.57 8.81
N THR A 57 -2.65 -38.36 8.56
CA THR A 57 -1.74 -39.41 8.07
C THR A 57 -1.30 -40.41 9.14
N GLY A 58 -2.23 -41.26 9.58
CA GLY A 58 -1.93 -42.64 9.94
C GLY A 58 -1.76 -43.46 8.67
N GLN A 59 -0.54 -43.52 8.11
CA GLN A 59 -0.03 -44.52 7.13
C GLN A 59 -1.04 -45.16 6.14
N GLY A 60 -1.91 -44.39 5.50
CA GLY A 60 -2.82 -44.90 4.47
C GLY A 60 -2.13 -45.08 3.11
N PRO A 61 -2.53 -46.08 2.30
CA PRO A 61 -1.82 -46.46 1.06
C PRO A 61 -1.98 -45.48 -0.13
N THR A 62 -2.80 -44.42 -0.02
CA THR A 62 -3.11 -43.53 -1.16
C THR A 62 -2.87 -42.05 -0.84
N PRO A 63 -1.73 -41.45 -1.22
CA PRO A 63 -1.38 -40.06 -0.91
C PRO A 63 -2.07 -39.02 -1.82
N HIS A 64 -3.02 -39.43 -2.68
CA HIS A 64 -3.59 -38.57 -3.72
C HIS A 64 -4.32 -37.34 -3.16
N HIS A 65 -5.03 -37.47 -2.05
CA HIS A 65 -5.75 -36.35 -1.42
C HIS A 65 -4.78 -35.30 -0.86
N GLN A 66 -3.68 -35.73 -0.23
CA GLN A 66 -2.64 -34.85 0.29
C GLN A 66 -1.90 -34.12 -0.84
N LEU A 67 -1.53 -34.83 -1.91
CA LEU A 67 -0.88 -34.24 -3.08
C LEU A 67 -1.79 -33.19 -3.74
N ALA A 68 -3.09 -33.49 -3.88
CA ALA A 68 -4.06 -32.53 -4.42
C ALA A 68 -4.24 -31.31 -3.51
N ALA A 69 -4.29 -31.48 -2.19
CA ALA A 69 -4.40 -30.38 -1.23
C ALA A 69 -3.15 -29.47 -1.24
N ARG A 70 -1.95 -30.05 -1.32
CA ARG A 70 -0.69 -29.31 -1.45
C ARG A 70 -0.60 -28.55 -2.77
N ALA A 71 -1.00 -29.17 -3.88
CA ALA A 71 -1.01 -28.49 -5.18
C ALA A 71 -2.00 -27.31 -5.20
N ALA A 72 -3.20 -27.49 -4.63
CA ALA A 72 -4.20 -26.43 -4.55
C ALA A 72 -3.76 -25.27 -3.64
N SER A 73 -3.18 -25.56 -2.47
CA SER A 73 -2.68 -24.53 -1.56
C SER A 73 -1.49 -23.77 -2.17
N SER A 74 -0.54 -24.46 -2.82
CA SER A 74 0.56 -23.80 -3.53
C SER A 74 0.07 -22.86 -4.64
N ALA A 75 -0.93 -23.27 -5.43
CA ALA A 75 -1.54 -22.41 -6.45
C ALA A 75 -2.23 -21.18 -5.84
N ALA A 76 -2.90 -21.33 -4.68
CA ALA A 76 -3.54 -20.22 -3.99
C ALA A 76 -2.52 -19.23 -3.41
N VAL A 77 -1.42 -19.71 -2.82
CA VAL A 77 -0.31 -18.87 -2.34
C VAL A 77 0.28 -18.05 -3.49
N ALA A 78 0.53 -18.66 -4.65
CA ALA A 78 1.04 -17.96 -5.82
C ALA A 78 0.05 -16.89 -6.33
N TYR A 79 -1.24 -17.20 -6.32
CA TYR A 79 -2.29 -16.25 -6.68
C TYR A 79 -2.38 -15.06 -5.71
N GLU A 80 -2.44 -15.33 -4.40
CA GLU A 80 -2.46 -14.29 -3.37
C GLU A 80 -1.24 -13.39 -3.47
N ARG A 81 -0.04 -13.96 -3.66
CA ARG A 81 1.18 -13.17 -3.83
C ARG A 81 1.08 -12.25 -5.04
N THR A 82 0.65 -12.78 -6.19
CA THR A 82 0.52 -12.01 -7.44
C THR A 82 -0.47 -10.87 -7.30
N ILE A 83 -1.65 -11.14 -6.73
CA ILE A 83 -2.65 -10.09 -6.50
C ILE A 83 -2.14 -9.10 -5.45
N GLY A 84 -1.50 -9.56 -4.38
CA GLY A 84 -0.91 -8.72 -3.35
C GLY A 84 0.15 -7.75 -3.89
N GLU A 85 1.00 -8.22 -4.80
CA GLU A 85 1.98 -7.40 -5.53
C GLU A 85 1.30 -6.27 -6.32
N ILE A 86 0.28 -6.61 -7.11
CA ILE A 86 -0.46 -5.63 -7.92
C ILE A 86 -1.18 -4.62 -7.00
N THR A 87 -1.86 -5.11 -5.96
CA THR A 87 -2.55 -4.26 -4.98
C THR A 87 -1.58 -3.32 -4.28
N TRP A 88 -0.42 -3.82 -3.85
CA TRP A 88 0.62 -3.01 -3.23
C TRP A 88 1.10 -1.89 -4.15
N ARG A 89 1.43 -2.21 -5.40
CA ARG A 89 1.88 -1.21 -6.38
C ARG A 89 0.90 -0.04 -6.47
N TYR A 90 -0.39 -0.34 -6.63
CA TYR A 90 -1.41 0.71 -6.79
C TYR A 90 -1.76 1.43 -5.48
N ALA A 91 -1.79 0.72 -4.35
CA ALA A 91 -2.09 1.33 -3.04
C ALA A 91 -0.95 2.26 -2.57
N SER A 92 0.30 1.83 -2.73
CA SER A 92 1.47 2.64 -2.38
C SER A 92 1.60 3.87 -3.30
N ALA A 93 1.43 3.71 -4.62
CA ALA A 93 1.38 4.82 -5.57
C ALA A 93 0.26 5.83 -5.24
N ALA A 94 -0.96 5.33 -4.95
CA ALA A 94 -2.09 6.18 -4.55
C ALA A 94 -1.79 6.96 -3.26
N THR A 95 -1.16 6.31 -2.28
CA THR A 95 -0.75 6.92 -1.01
C THR A 95 0.27 8.03 -1.24
N VAL A 96 1.34 7.76 -1.98
CA VAL A 96 2.39 8.75 -2.28
C VAL A 96 1.82 9.93 -3.07
N LEU A 97 1.03 9.67 -4.11
CA LEU A 97 0.39 10.72 -4.90
C LEU A 97 -0.52 11.59 -4.04
N GLY A 98 -1.40 10.94 -3.25
CA GLY A 98 -2.34 11.63 -2.39
C GLY A 98 -1.64 12.52 -1.37
N ILE A 99 -0.63 12.00 -0.67
CA ILE A 99 0.11 12.77 0.34
C ILE A 99 0.88 13.91 -0.33
N THR A 100 1.46 13.69 -1.51
CA THR A 100 2.16 14.73 -2.28
C THR A 100 1.22 15.86 -2.68
N ILE A 101 0.03 15.55 -3.18
CA ILE A 101 -1.00 16.54 -3.52
C ILE A 101 -1.49 17.27 -2.28
N TRP A 102 -1.75 16.55 -1.19
CA TRP A 102 -2.16 17.18 0.07
C TRP A 102 -1.08 18.16 0.59
N ASP A 103 0.19 17.77 0.52
CA ASP A 103 1.32 18.57 1.00
C ASP A 103 1.56 19.80 0.11
N ARG A 104 1.45 19.66 -1.21
CA ARG A 104 1.58 20.81 -2.12
C ARG A 104 0.43 21.80 -1.92
N LEU A 105 -0.80 21.33 -1.71
CA LEU A 105 -1.95 22.18 -1.36
C LEU A 105 -1.72 22.92 -0.04
N THR A 106 -1.21 22.23 0.97
CA THR A 106 -0.94 22.82 2.30
C THR A 106 0.16 23.87 2.23
N CYS A 107 1.18 23.67 1.41
CA CYS A 107 2.26 24.63 1.18
C CYS A 107 1.94 25.70 0.13
N GLY A 108 0.75 25.70 -0.49
CA GLY A 108 0.40 26.65 -1.56
C GLY A 108 1.29 26.51 -2.82
N ARG A 109 1.83 25.32 -3.07
CA ARG A 109 2.66 25.02 -4.24
C ARG A 109 1.81 24.82 -5.50
N PRO A 110 2.37 25.11 -6.69
CA PRO A 110 1.65 24.93 -7.95
C PRO A 110 1.26 23.46 -8.17
N PRO A 111 0.26 23.19 -9.03
CA PRO A 111 -0.11 21.82 -9.41
C PRO A 111 1.07 21.01 -9.94
N LEU A 112 1.00 19.69 -9.74
CA LEU A 112 2.00 18.77 -10.26
C LEU A 112 2.00 18.76 -11.79
N SER A 113 3.18 18.63 -12.40
CA SER A 113 3.29 18.47 -13.85
C SER A 113 2.71 17.12 -14.30
N THR A 114 2.20 17.05 -15.54
CA THR A 114 1.70 15.79 -16.13
C THR A 114 2.74 14.67 -16.06
N GLN A 115 4.00 14.97 -16.36
CA GLN A 115 5.09 14.00 -16.28
C GLN A 115 5.28 13.47 -14.85
N THR A 116 5.21 14.34 -13.85
CA THR A 116 5.30 13.93 -12.43
C THR A 116 4.14 13.02 -12.05
N LEU A 117 2.92 13.35 -12.51
CA LEU A 117 1.73 12.53 -12.25
C LEU A 117 1.83 11.15 -12.91
N GLU A 118 2.30 11.09 -14.15
CA GLU A 118 2.50 9.84 -14.88
C GLU A 118 3.51 8.94 -14.15
N VAL A 119 4.65 9.48 -13.72
CA VAL A 119 5.66 8.71 -12.97
C VAL A 119 5.08 8.19 -11.65
N LEU A 120 4.45 9.06 -10.86
CA LEU A 120 3.88 8.68 -9.56
C LEU A 120 2.71 7.68 -9.68
N ALA A 121 1.97 7.68 -10.78
CA ALA A 121 0.83 6.79 -10.98
C ALA A 121 1.19 5.47 -11.69
N ALA A 122 2.26 5.45 -12.49
CA ALA A 122 2.64 4.28 -13.28
C ALA A 122 3.49 3.28 -12.49
N GLU A 123 4.30 3.75 -11.56
CA GLU A 123 5.35 2.97 -10.92
C GLU A 123 5.08 2.73 -9.43
N GLU A 124 5.59 1.61 -8.91
CA GLU A 124 5.71 1.45 -7.47
C GLU A 124 6.75 2.45 -6.93
N PRO A 125 6.43 3.19 -5.85
CA PRO A 125 7.39 4.05 -5.18
C PRO A 125 8.53 3.24 -4.55
N THR A 126 9.74 3.79 -4.58
CA THR A 126 10.89 3.17 -3.90
C THR A 126 10.76 3.27 -2.38
N LEU A 127 11.49 2.43 -1.65
CA LEU A 127 11.55 2.50 -0.19
C LEU A 127 11.97 3.88 0.32
N GLY A 128 12.93 4.52 -0.34
CA GLY A 128 13.40 5.87 -0.03
C GLY A 128 12.32 6.93 -0.26
N GLN A 129 11.52 6.79 -1.33
CA GLN A 129 10.38 7.66 -1.58
C GLN A 129 9.31 7.51 -0.50
N LEU A 130 8.97 6.27 -0.12
CA LEU A 130 8.02 5.99 0.96
C LEU A 130 8.52 6.61 2.28
N ARG A 131 9.77 6.34 2.68
CA ARG A 131 10.37 6.91 3.88
C ARG A 131 10.30 8.44 3.86
N GLY A 132 10.70 9.08 2.77
CA GLY A 132 10.63 10.54 2.62
C GLY A 132 9.23 11.12 2.78
N ILE A 133 8.22 10.46 2.18
CA ILE A 133 6.81 10.86 2.28
C ILE A 133 6.28 10.69 3.70
N PHE A 134 6.58 9.59 4.37
CA PHE A 134 6.07 9.29 5.71
C PHE A 134 6.76 10.06 6.82
N SER A 135 8.03 10.43 6.66
CA SER A 135 8.76 11.23 7.66
C SER A 135 8.37 12.71 7.64
N GLY A 136 8.02 13.29 6.47
CA GLY A 136 7.78 14.73 6.33
C GLY A 136 6.34 15.09 5.99
N PRO A 137 5.93 14.95 4.71
CA PRO A 137 4.57 15.27 4.25
C PRO A 137 3.46 14.62 5.07
N TYR A 138 3.56 13.34 5.39
CA TYR A 138 2.55 12.62 6.17
C TYR A 138 2.49 13.12 7.63
N ALA A 139 3.64 13.42 8.24
CA ALA A 139 3.70 14.02 9.58
C ALA A 139 2.89 15.32 9.65
N ARG A 140 3.00 16.16 8.61
CA ARG A 140 2.21 17.38 8.47
C ARG A 140 0.73 17.10 8.27
N LEU A 141 0.38 16.06 7.50
CA LEU A 141 -1.00 15.63 7.29
C LEU A 141 -1.67 15.25 8.62
N LEU A 142 -0.95 14.47 9.43
CA LEU A 142 -1.40 14.08 10.76
C LEU A 142 -1.56 15.30 11.69
N ALA A 143 -0.59 16.22 11.68
CA ALA A 143 -0.68 17.46 12.46
C ALA A 143 -1.87 18.34 12.05
N PHE A 144 -2.25 18.36 10.77
CA PHE A 144 -3.43 19.09 10.29
C PHE A 144 -4.76 18.46 10.76
N ARG A 145 -4.78 17.15 11.05
CA ARG A 145 -5.95 16.44 11.58
C ARG A 145 -6.07 16.50 13.11
N ALA A 146 -5.19 17.22 13.80
CA ALA A 146 -5.06 17.23 15.26
C ALA A 146 -6.26 17.84 16.03
N ASP A 147 -7.29 18.34 15.33
CA ASP A 147 -8.56 18.76 15.94
C ASP A 147 -9.44 17.54 16.34
N GLU A 148 -9.07 16.32 15.95
CA GLU A 148 -9.57 15.07 16.53
C GLU A 148 -8.74 14.63 17.75
N PRO A 149 -9.33 14.05 18.81
CA PRO A 149 -8.72 14.04 20.13
C PRO A 149 -7.72 12.90 20.32
N TRP A 150 -6.55 12.86 19.66
CA TRP A 150 -5.66 11.68 19.83
C TRP A 150 -4.14 11.85 19.72
N ARG A 151 -3.47 11.18 20.68
CA ARG A 151 -2.09 10.65 20.64
C ARG A 151 -1.89 9.54 19.59
N SER A 152 -2.96 9.01 18.99
CA SER A 152 -2.95 7.90 18.03
C SER A 152 -2.28 8.24 16.71
N ALA A 153 -2.43 9.48 16.21
CA ALA A 153 -1.83 9.91 14.95
C ALA A 153 -0.29 9.82 14.97
N GLY A 154 0.34 10.19 16.09
CA GLY A 154 1.79 10.04 16.26
C GLY A 154 2.23 8.57 16.37
N MET A 155 1.41 7.71 16.98
CA MET A 155 1.67 6.26 17.03
C MET A 155 1.52 5.64 15.64
N GLU A 156 0.49 6.00 14.87
CA GLU A 156 0.30 5.53 13.48
C GLU A 156 1.50 5.87 12.57
N GLN A 157 2.09 7.06 12.72
CA GLN A 157 3.30 7.41 11.98
C GLN A 157 4.52 6.58 12.40
N VAL A 158 4.73 6.43 13.71
CA VAL A 158 5.85 5.65 14.26
C VAL A 158 5.73 4.19 13.84
N ASP A 159 4.53 3.62 13.88
CA ASP A 159 4.26 2.25 13.46
C ASP A 159 4.55 2.06 11.97
N LEU A 160 4.07 2.97 11.11
CA LEU A 160 4.34 2.94 9.67
C LEU A 160 5.83 3.05 9.32
N LEU A 161 6.55 3.98 9.98
CA LEU A 161 7.99 4.10 9.80
C LEU A 161 8.71 2.84 10.32
N GLY A 162 8.27 2.26 11.43
CA GLY A 162 8.78 0.99 11.94
C GLY A 162 8.59 -0.16 10.96
N LEU A 163 7.43 -0.26 10.31
CA LEU A 163 7.18 -1.26 9.25
C LEU A 163 8.10 -1.06 8.04
N LEU A 164 8.36 0.19 7.65
CA LEU A 164 9.30 0.49 6.55
C LEU A 164 10.74 0.17 6.92
N GLU A 165 11.15 0.41 8.17
CA GLU A 165 12.46 -0.01 8.63
C GLU A 165 12.59 -1.54 8.67
N SER A 166 11.55 -2.27 9.08
CA SER A 166 11.51 -3.74 8.97
C SER A 166 11.62 -4.20 7.52
N ALA A 167 10.92 -3.57 6.58
CA ALA A 167 11.03 -3.89 5.16
C ALA A 167 12.44 -3.58 4.61
N SER A 168 13.03 -2.44 4.98
CA SER A 168 14.41 -2.08 4.62
C SER A 168 15.43 -3.05 5.22
N PHE A 169 15.20 -3.52 6.44
CA PHE A 169 16.00 -4.55 7.08
C PHE A 169 15.93 -5.87 6.29
N ASN A 170 14.73 -6.31 5.90
CA ASN A 170 14.54 -7.51 5.09
C ASN A 170 15.28 -7.41 3.75
N VAL A 171 15.22 -6.27 3.07
CA VAL A 171 15.95 -6.04 1.80
C VAL A 171 17.46 -6.14 2.01
N THR A 172 18.01 -5.43 3.01
CA THR A 172 19.46 -5.42 3.27
C THR A 172 20.00 -6.77 3.77
N HIS A 173 19.15 -7.60 4.39
CA HIS A 173 19.52 -8.91 4.92
C HIS A 173 19.15 -10.08 3.99
N THR A 174 18.67 -9.79 2.79
CA THR A 174 18.39 -10.79 1.76
C THR A 174 19.44 -10.68 0.67
N LYS A 175 20.09 -11.80 0.33
CA LYS A 175 21.12 -11.81 -0.71
C LYS A 175 20.50 -11.63 -2.09
N THR A 176 20.92 -10.59 -2.79
CA THR A 176 20.58 -10.34 -4.19
C THR A 176 21.84 -10.50 -5.02
N ASN A 177 21.84 -11.38 -6.02
CA ASN A 177 23.00 -11.69 -6.87
C ASN A 177 24.27 -12.07 -6.06
N GLY A 178 24.09 -12.81 -4.97
CA GLY A 178 25.20 -13.33 -4.15
C GLY A 178 25.77 -12.37 -3.10
N ARG A 179 25.28 -11.13 -3.00
CA ARG A 179 25.69 -10.16 -1.96
C ARG A 179 24.49 -9.53 -1.25
N TYR A 180 24.76 -8.94 -0.08
CA TYR A 180 23.79 -8.12 0.63
C TYR A 180 23.76 -6.71 0.02
N PRO A 181 22.57 -6.15 -0.29
CA PRO A 181 22.44 -4.76 -0.73
C PRO A 181 22.91 -3.78 0.35
N GLU A 182 23.50 -2.66 -0.07
CA GLU A 182 23.79 -1.55 0.84
C GLU A 182 22.52 -0.73 1.15
N GLU A 183 22.53 0.08 2.20
CA GLU A 183 21.35 0.88 2.61
C GLU A 183 20.86 1.82 1.50
N SER A 184 21.76 2.42 0.73
CA SER A 184 21.40 3.28 -0.41
C SER A 184 20.71 2.50 -1.52
N GLU A 185 21.18 1.28 -1.79
CA GLU A 185 20.57 0.40 -2.80
C GLU A 185 19.20 -0.07 -2.33
N ALA A 186 19.04 -0.39 -1.04
CA ALA A 186 17.75 -0.73 -0.46
C ALA A 186 16.76 0.44 -0.55
N ALA A 187 17.22 1.68 -0.36
CA ALA A 187 16.38 2.87 -0.50
C ALA A 187 15.88 3.08 -1.94
N ASP A 188 16.67 2.72 -2.95
CA ASP A 188 16.29 2.84 -4.36
C ASP A 188 15.46 1.66 -4.86
N CYS A 189 15.30 0.61 -4.04
CA CYS A 189 14.54 -0.58 -4.40
C CYS A 189 13.02 -0.39 -4.29
N ARG A 190 12.32 -1.07 -5.19
CA ARG A 190 10.89 -1.40 -5.12
C ARG A 190 10.74 -2.70 -4.34
N LEU A 191 9.78 -2.77 -3.42
CA LEU A 191 9.56 -3.97 -2.61
C LEU A 191 9.13 -5.16 -3.46
N THR A 192 8.35 -4.94 -4.52
CA THR A 192 7.93 -6.01 -5.44
C THR A 192 9.11 -6.67 -6.14
N THR A 193 10.12 -5.88 -6.50
CA THR A 193 11.32 -6.36 -7.18
C THR A 193 12.32 -6.97 -6.21
N ALA A 194 12.41 -6.45 -4.99
CA ALA A 194 13.38 -6.90 -3.99
C ALA A 194 12.95 -8.17 -3.23
N SER A 195 11.66 -8.52 -3.27
CA SER A 195 11.10 -9.65 -2.50
C SER A 195 11.27 -10.99 -3.23
N PRO A 196 12.06 -11.93 -2.68
CA PRO A 196 12.21 -13.27 -3.25
C PRO A 196 10.89 -14.06 -3.25
N PRO A 197 10.67 -14.95 -4.23
CA PRO A 197 9.43 -15.72 -4.35
C PRO A 197 9.24 -16.78 -3.27
N ASP A 198 10.32 -17.18 -2.58
CA ASP A 198 10.36 -18.24 -1.57
C ASP A 198 10.26 -17.74 -0.13
N VAL A 199 10.12 -16.43 0.07
CA VAL A 199 9.91 -15.81 1.39
C VAL A 199 8.64 -14.97 1.40
N ASP A 200 8.14 -14.68 2.60
CA ASP A 200 7.02 -13.78 2.81
C ASP A 200 7.30 -12.42 2.15
N ALA A 201 6.26 -11.84 1.55
CA ALA A 201 6.45 -10.67 0.74
C ALA A 201 6.82 -9.45 1.60
N PHE A 202 7.86 -8.72 1.23
CA PHE A 202 8.34 -7.57 2.04
C PHE A 202 7.33 -6.42 2.19
N TRP A 203 6.28 -6.41 1.38
CA TRP A 203 5.18 -5.44 1.46
C TRP A 203 3.96 -5.94 2.25
N GLU A 204 3.95 -7.18 2.74
CA GLU A 204 2.74 -7.81 3.30
C GLU A 204 2.18 -7.02 4.49
N ASP A 205 3.02 -6.64 5.45
CA ASP A 205 2.60 -5.87 6.62
C ASP A 205 2.35 -4.38 6.31
N LEU A 206 2.92 -3.88 5.21
CA LEU A 206 2.74 -2.50 4.76
C LEU A 206 1.46 -2.32 3.93
N LEU A 207 0.94 -3.40 3.35
CA LEU A 207 -0.21 -3.35 2.45
C LEU A 207 -1.51 -2.88 3.16
N PRO A 208 -1.91 -3.41 4.33
CA PRO A 208 -3.12 -2.93 5.00
C PRO A 208 -3.06 -1.43 5.37
N PRO A 209 -1.97 -0.90 5.95
CA PRO A 209 -1.82 0.53 6.17
C PRO A 209 -1.86 1.36 4.88
N ALA A 210 -1.19 0.92 3.81
CA ALA A 210 -1.20 1.61 2.53
C ALA A 210 -2.62 1.66 1.91
N LEU A 211 -3.39 0.57 2.02
CA LEU A 211 -4.79 0.54 1.57
C LEU A 211 -5.65 1.54 2.36
N HIS A 212 -5.48 1.58 3.69
CA HIS A 212 -6.18 2.54 4.53
C HIS A 212 -5.86 3.99 4.15
N LEU A 213 -4.58 4.29 3.91
CA LEU A 213 -4.14 5.63 3.53
C LEU A 213 -4.60 6.03 2.14
N ALA A 214 -4.50 5.14 1.15
CA ALA A 214 -4.98 5.37 -0.20
C ALA A 214 -6.47 5.74 -0.22
N GLU A 215 -7.25 5.15 0.69
CA GLU A 215 -8.67 5.45 0.90
C GLU A 215 -8.88 6.76 1.67
N ALA A 216 -8.10 7.01 2.73
CA ALA A 216 -8.29 8.14 3.65
C ALA A 216 -7.79 9.50 3.10
N VAL A 217 -6.74 9.50 2.29
CA VAL A 217 -6.07 10.73 1.84
C VAL A 217 -6.95 11.57 0.89
N PRO A 218 -7.69 11.01 -0.09
CA PRO A 218 -8.65 11.78 -0.87
C PRO A 218 -9.66 12.57 -0.02
N PHE A 219 -10.15 11.99 1.08
CA PHE A 219 -11.03 12.70 2.01
C PHE A 219 -10.31 13.80 2.78
N ALA A 220 -9.03 13.60 3.16
CA ALA A 220 -8.20 14.65 3.72
C ALA A 220 -8.08 15.86 2.77
N ILE A 221 -7.85 15.58 1.49
CA ILE A 221 -7.77 16.60 0.43
C ILE A 221 -9.12 17.32 0.33
N ALA A 222 -10.23 16.59 0.25
CA ALA A 222 -11.57 17.17 0.17
C ALA A 222 -11.87 18.09 1.37
N GLN A 223 -11.61 17.63 2.60
CA GLN A 223 -11.78 18.43 3.81
C GLN A 223 -10.92 19.69 3.80
N ARG A 224 -9.64 19.59 3.42
CA ARG A 224 -8.73 20.74 3.36
C ARG A 224 -9.24 21.83 2.42
N LEU A 225 -9.79 21.39 1.29
CA LEU A 225 -10.29 22.25 0.24
C LEU A 225 -11.65 22.88 0.60
N THR A 226 -12.51 22.21 1.37
CA THR A 226 -13.77 22.80 1.87
C THR A 226 -13.55 23.75 3.05
N SER A 227 -12.64 23.42 3.98
CA SER A 227 -12.28 24.30 5.10
C SER A 227 -11.54 25.58 4.64
N GLY A 228 -10.89 25.55 3.48
CA GLY A 228 -10.26 26.72 2.86
C GLY A 228 -11.23 27.72 2.23
N SER A 229 -12.50 27.33 2.03
CA SER A 229 -13.52 28.13 1.34
C SER A 229 -14.40 28.97 2.28
N SER A 230 -14.15 28.94 3.59
CA SER A 230 -14.84 29.84 4.54
C SER A 230 -14.23 31.25 4.49
N PRO A 231 -14.99 32.30 4.14
CA PRO A 231 -14.53 33.66 4.33
C PRO A 231 -14.40 33.90 5.83
N ARG A 232 -13.17 34.22 6.29
CA ARG A 232 -12.96 34.75 7.64
C ARG A 232 -13.89 35.95 7.81
N ARG A 233 -14.90 35.81 8.66
CA ARG A 233 -15.72 36.93 9.16
C ARG A 233 -15.04 37.52 10.38
#